data_AF-A0AAD3NH63-F1
#
_entry.id   AF-A0AAD3NH63-F1
#
_cell.length_a   1.000
_cell.length_b   1.000
_cell.length_c   1.000
_cell.angle_alpha   90.00
_cell.angle_beta   90.00
_cell.angle_gamma   90.00
#
_symmetry.space_group_name_H-M   'P 1'
#
loop_
_entity.id
_entity.type
_entity.pdbx_description
1 polymer ?
#
loop_
_entity_poly.entity_id
_entity_poly.type
_entity_poly.pdbx_seq_one_letter_code
_entity_poly.pdbx_strand_id
1 'polypeptide(L)'
;MGWLHFDNGTYHQIKTRNGGGTRHLSVHKSITMGELLETGKGLFFPNGFSSKGPVEEFEFDIRDYSHNEVSPEVTVSQLYEQTKLRMLHIYTTSKAKGVILLSDASSDFEPTDERPMKDNAQVILEEQNQEMSSLEDWN
;
A
#
# COMPACT_ATOMS: atom_id res chain seq x y z
N MET A 1 17.35 9.86 9.76
CA MET A 1 16.62 9.18 8.68
C MET A 1 15.14 9.43 8.82
N GLY A 2 14.47 9.85 7.75
CA GLY A 2 13.00 9.98 7.70
C GLY A 2 12.37 9.05 6.67
N TRP A 3 11.04 9.10 6.58
CA TRP A 3 10.26 8.35 5.58
C TRP A 3 9.44 9.31 4.71
N LEU A 4 9.59 9.19 3.39
CA LEU A 4 8.74 9.80 2.38
C LEU A 4 7.88 8.74 1.69
N HIS A 5 6.61 9.03 1.49
CA HIS A 5 5.70 8.17 0.75
C HIS A 5 5.21 8.89 -0.50
N PHE A 6 5.31 8.24 -1.65
CA PHE A 6 4.78 8.76 -2.90
C PHE A 6 3.28 8.52 -2.97
N ASP A 7 2.53 9.62 -3.05
CA ASP A 7 1.07 9.62 -3.14
C ASP A 7 0.64 10.86 -3.94
N ASN A 8 -0.45 10.76 -4.69
CA ASN A 8 -0.99 11.87 -5.51
C ASN A 8 0.07 12.57 -6.39
N GLY A 9 1.02 11.80 -6.94
CA GLY A 9 2.05 12.33 -7.85
C GLY A 9 3.24 13.01 -7.18
N THR A 10 3.32 13.03 -5.84
CA THR A 10 4.42 13.68 -5.11
C THR A 10 4.83 12.91 -3.85
N TYR A 11 6.02 13.21 -3.32
CA TYR A 11 6.49 12.65 -2.07
C TYR A 11 6.00 13.46 -0.87
N HIS A 12 5.43 12.76 0.12
CA HIS A 12 4.99 13.34 1.39
C HIS A 12 5.72 12.69 2.55
N GLN A 13 6.23 13.52 3.47
CA GLN A 13 6.84 13.01 4.69
C GLN A 13 5.79 12.41 5.62
N ILE A 14 6.00 11.15 6.01
CA ILE A 14 5.11 10.49 6.95
C ILE A 14 5.42 10.96 8.37
N LYS A 15 4.40 11.45 9.06
CA LYS A 15 4.50 11.98 10.43
C LYS A 15 4.62 10.84 11.45
N THR A 16 5.18 11.15 12.62
CA THR A 16 5.37 10.19 13.73
C THR A 16 4.10 9.45 14.13
N ARG A 17 2.93 10.10 14.12
CA ARG A 17 1.63 9.47 14.43
C ARG A 17 1.32 8.26 13.52
N ASN A 18 1.87 8.24 12.31
CA ASN A 18 1.64 7.19 11.32
C ASN A 18 2.86 6.26 11.16
N GLY A 19 3.72 6.19 12.18
CA GLY A 19 4.92 5.34 12.18
C GLY A 19 6.15 5.95 11.50
N GLY A 20 6.01 7.11 10.84
CA GLY A 20 7.13 7.84 10.25
C GLY A 20 7.90 8.68 11.27
N GLY A 21 8.16 9.94 10.92
CA GLY A 21 9.01 10.87 11.69
C GLY A 21 10.50 10.62 11.44
N THR A 22 11.35 11.40 12.11
CA THR A 22 12.81 11.30 11.98
C THR A 22 13.39 10.38 13.06
N ARG A 23 14.24 9.43 12.66
CA ARG A 23 15.04 8.56 13.53
C ARG A 23 16.51 8.98 13.48
N HIS A 24 17.15 9.06 14.64
CA HIS A 24 18.59 9.28 14.73
C HIS A 24 19.29 7.92 14.71
N LEU A 25 20.29 7.78 13.84
CA LEU A 25 21.03 6.53 13.65
C LEU A 25 22.53 6.82 13.76
N SER A 26 23.24 5.94 14.45
CA SER A 26 24.71 5.89 14.47
C SER A 26 25.13 4.62 13.73
N VAL A 27 25.76 4.79 12.57
CA VAL A 27 26.15 3.70 11.68
C VAL A 27 27.63 3.81 11.34
N HIS A 28 28.25 2.68 10.99
CA HIS A 28 29.64 2.68 10.53
C HIS A 28 29.76 3.39 9.18
N LYS A 29 30.85 4.12 8.95
CA LYS A 29 31.04 4.94 7.73
C LYS A 29 31.16 4.12 6.45
N SER A 30 31.51 2.83 6.56
CA SER A 30 31.60 1.91 5.42
C SER A 30 30.25 1.38 4.95
N ILE A 31 29.17 1.60 5.71
CA ILE A 31 27.84 1.15 5.31
C ILE A 31 27.43 1.87 4.04
N THR A 32 26.88 1.10 3.11
CA THR A 32 26.35 1.56 1.84
C THR A 32 24.94 2.13 1.98
N MET A 33 24.50 2.95 1.03
CA MET A 33 23.14 3.46 1.00
C MET A 33 22.12 2.34 0.81
N GLY A 34 22.46 1.24 0.12
CA GLY A 34 21.63 0.05 0.01
C GLY A 34 21.41 -0.64 1.37
N GLU A 35 22.46 -0.86 2.16
CA GLU A 35 22.33 -1.41 3.52
C GLU A 35 21.55 -0.45 4.45
N LEU A 36 21.75 0.85 4.27
CA LEU A 36 21.02 1.87 5.02
C LEU A 36 19.53 1.91 4.62
N LEU A 37 19.19 1.62 3.36
CA LEU A 37 17.82 1.48 2.89
C LEU A 37 17.13 0.29 3.57
N GLU A 38 17.80 -0.86 3.68
CA GLU A 38 17.27 -2.02 4.42
C GLU A 38 17.05 -1.70 5.91
N THR A 39 17.98 -0.96 6.52
CA THR A 39 17.79 -0.45 7.89
C THR A 39 16.54 0.44 7.98
N GLY A 40 16.32 1.30 7.00
CA GLY A 40 15.13 2.14 6.91
C GLY A 40 13.83 1.35 6.78
N LYS A 41 13.81 0.29 5.95
CA LYS A 41 12.67 -0.62 5.85
C LYS A 41 12.34 -1.23 7.21
N GLY A 42 13.34 -1.73 7.94
CA GLY A 42 13.13 -2.27 9.29
C GLY A 42 12.58 -1.25 10.29
N LEU A 43 12.93 0.03 10.14
CA LEU A 43 12.44 1.11 11.03
C LEU A 43 11.00 1.55 10.75
N PHE A 44 10.59 1.56 9.48
CA PHE A 44 9.29 2.11 9.06
C PHE A 44 8.25 1.04 8.71
N PHE A 45 8.69 -0.21 8.47
CA PHE A 45 7.87 -1.39 8.19
C PHE A 45 8.19 -2.51 9.18
N PRO A 46 8.00 -2.29 10.51
CA PRO A 46 8.25 -3.34 11.49
C PRO A 46 7.39 -4.57 11.20
N ASN A 47 8.00 -5.76 11.23
CA ASN A 47 7.37 -7.03 10.85
C ASN A 47 6.80 -7.05 9.41
N GLY A 48 7.30 -6.20 8.52
CA GLY A 48 6.86 -6.12 7.13
C GLY A 48 5.63 -5.23 6.90
N PHE A 49 5.09 -4.56 7.92
CA PHE A 49 3.88 -3.74 7.80
C PHE A 49 4.10 -2.30 8.23
N SER A 50 3.46 -1.36 7.55
CA SER A 50 3.38 0.04 7.95
C SER A 50 1.92 0.52 8.00
N SER A 51 1.72 1.78 8.41
CA SER A 51 0.40 2.43 8.32
C SER A 51 -0.13 2.60 6.88
N LYS A 52 0.72 2.39 5.88
CA LYS A 52 0.36 2.48 4.46
C LYS A 52 0.09 1.12 3.81
N GLY A 53 0.51 0.03 4.42
CA GLY A 53 0.37 -1.32 3.86
C GLY A 53 1.60 -2.20 4.10
N PRO A 54 1.58 -3.42 3.54
CA PRO A 54 2.69 -4.37 3.61
C PRO A 54 3.86 -3.95 2.70
N VAL A 55 5.09 -4.32 3.08
CA VAL A 55 6.33 -3.93 2.39
C VAL A 55 6.37 -4.44 0.94
N GLU A 56 5.71 -5.56 0.66
CA GLU A 56 5.68 -6.22 -0.64
C GLU A 56 4.95 -5.40 -1.71
N GLU A 57 4.02 -4.54 -1.32
CA GLU A 57 3.25 -3.66 -2.22
C GLU A 57 4.04 -2.44 -2.68
N PHE A 58 5.21 -2.18 -2.09
CA PHE A 58 5.99 -0.98 -2.36
C PHE A 58 7.35 -1.27 -2.99
N GLU A 59 7.75 -0.36 -3.87
CA GLU A 59 9.14 -0.15 -4.26
C GLU A 59 9.77 0.87 -3.33
N PHE A 60 11.06 0.67 -3.05
CA PHE A 60 11.80 1.48 -2.10
C PHE A 60 13.05 2.05 -2.74
N ASP A 61 13.35 3.28 -2.37
CA ASP A 61 14.56 3.98 -2.76
C ASP A 61 15.03 4.91 -1.63
N ILE A 62 16.26 5.41 -1.72
CA ILE A 62 16.89 6.26 -0.72
C ILE A 62 17.25 7.62 -1.32
N ARG A 63 16.88 8.68 -0.59
CA ARG A 63 17.06 10.06 -1.06
C ARG A 63 17.81 10.91 -0.05
N ASP A 64 18.55 11.90 -0.56
CA ASP A 64 19.24 12.89 0.25
C ASP A 64 18.28 13.98 0.78
N TYR A 65 18.85 14.95 1.49
CA TYR A 65 18.12 16.09 2.06
C TYR A 65 17.47 17.01 1.01
N SER A 66 17.92 16.94 -0.25
CA SER A 66 17.40 17.69 -1.39
C SER A 66 16.43 16.86 -2.23
N HIS A 67 16.06 15.66 -1.77
CA HIS A 67 15.20 14.70 -2.44
C HIS A 67 15.77 14.14 -3.75
N ASN A 68 17.09 14.18 -3.92
CA ASN A 68 17.78 13.49 -5.01
C ASN A 68 17.96 12.02 -4.64
N GLU A 69 17.83 11.15 -5.63
CA GLU A 69 18.12 9.72 -5.49
C GLU A 69 19.62 9.52 -5.26
N VAL A 70 19.96 8.62 -4.36
CA VAL A 70 21.35 8.30 -4.03
C VAL A 70 21.62 6.86 -4.43
N SER A 71 22.68 6.66 -5.21
CA SER A 71 23.08 5.31 -5.63
C SER A 71 23.27 4.38 -4.42
N PRO A 72 22.75 3.15 -4.47
CA PRO A 72 22.83 2.20 -3.36
C PRO A 72 24.27 1.78 -3.05
N GLU A 73 25.19 1.90 -4.00
CA GLU A 73 26.60 1.52 -3.86
C GLU A 73 27.43 2.56 -3.08
N VAL A 74 26.92 3.79 -2.97
CA VAL A 74 27.63 4.88 -2.28
C VAL A 74 27.64 4.62 -0.78
N THR A 75 28.80 4.82 -0.17
CA THR A 75 28.97 4.68 1.28
C THR A 75 28.64 5.96 2.03
N VAL A 76 28.33 5.83 3.33
CA VAL A 76 28.16 6.96 4.24
C VAL A 76 29.41 7.86 4.24
N SER A 77 30.61 7.28 4.20
CA SER A 77 31.87 8.06 4.15
C SER A 77 31.94 8.95 2.90
N GLN A 78 31.63 8.39 1.73
CA GLN A 78 31.66 9.13 0.46
C GLN A 78 30.66 10.29 0.47
N LEU A 79 29.45 10.10 1.01
CA LEU A 79 28.48 11.19 1.15
C LEU A 79 28.98 12.30 2.08
N TYR A 80 29.63 11.97 3.20
CA TYR A 80 30.25 12.97 4.07
C TYR A 80 31.39 13.71 3.36
N GLU A 81 32.19 13.01 2.57
CA GLU A 81 33.29 13.61 1.81
C GLU A 81 32.80 14.55 0.71
N GLN A 82 31.71 14.21 0.03
CA GLN A 82 31.11 15.02 -1.04
C GLN A 82 30.39 16.25 -0.48
N THR A 83 29.56 16.05 0.55
CA THR A 83 28.67 17.11 1.05
C THR A 83 29.30 18.00 2.12
N LYS A 84 30.36 17.52 2.80
CA LYS A 84 31.00 18.16 3.97
C LYS A 84 30.03 18.51 5.11
N LEU A 85 28.87 17.87 5.14
CA LEU A 85 27.87 18.11 6.18
C LEU A 85 28.28 17.46 7.50
N ARG A 86 27.89 18.09 8.63
CA ARG A 86 28.13 17.51 9.96
C ARG A 86 27.23 16.31 10.25
N MET A 87 26.00 16.33 9.73
CA MET A 87 25.05 15.23 9.83
C MET A 87 24.28 15.08 8.52
N LEU A 88 24.19 13.86 8.02
CA LEU A 88 23.42 13.54 6.81
C LEU A 88 21.95 13.35 7.16
N HIS A 89 21.08 14.13 6.52
CA HIS A 89 19.65 13.87 6.55
C HIS A 89 19.28 13.05 5.31
N ILE A 90 18.87 11.81 5.55
CA ILE A 90 18.53 10.83 4.51
C ILE A 90 17.09 10.38 4.69
N TYR A 91 16.42 10.06 3.60
CA TYR A 91 15.05 9.57 3.58
C TYR A 91 14.96 8.20 2.91
N THR A 92 14.28 7.27 3.57
CA THR A 92 13.71 6.11 2.90
C THR A 92 12.44 6.54 2.20
N THR A 93 12.25 6.09 0.97
CA THR A 93 11.06 6.40 0.18
C THR A 93 10.28 5.15 -0.13
N SER A 94 8.94 5.23 -0.18
CA SER A 94 8.08 4.15 -0.64
C SER A 94 7.12 4.63 -1.71
N LYS A 95 6.94 3.82 -2.75
CA LYS A 95 6.00 4.06 -3.85
C LYS A 95 5.27 2.76 -4.17
N ALA A 96 3.96 2.82 -4.37
CA ALA A 96 3.18 1.62 -4.70
C ALA A 96 3.69 1.03 -6.03
N LYS A 97 3.87 -0.30 -6.06
CA LYS A 97 4.11 -1.02 -7.30
C LYS A 97 2.91 -0.83 -8.21
N GLY A 98 3.12 -0.39 -9.45
CA GLY A 98 2.04 -0.31 -10.42
C GLY A 98 1.47 -1.71 -10.64
N VAL A 99 0.21 -1.93 -10.27
CA VAL A 99 -0.49 -3.15 -10.63
C VAL A 99 -0.64 -3.14 -12.15
N ILE A 100 0.16 -3.96 -12.85
CA ILE A 100 -0.17 -4.32 -14.23
C ILE A 100 -1.41 -5.20 -14.11
N LEU A 101 -2.59 -4.60 -14.23
CA LEU A 101 -3.80 -5.36 -14.50
C LEU A 101 -3.59 -6.01 -15.86
N LEU A 102 -3.16 -7.28 -15.87
CA LEU A 102 -3.43 -8.16 -16.99
C LEU A 102 -4.95 -8.22 -17.07
N SER A 103 -5.55 -7.37 -17.89
CA SER A 103 -6.95 -7.45 -18.24
C SER A 103 -7.14 -8.81 -18.90
N ASP A 104 -7.71 -9.77 -18.16
CA ASP A 104 -8.30 -10.96 -18.74
C ASP A 104 -9.25 -10.49 -19.84
N ALA A 105 -8.85 -10.75 -21.09
CA ALA A 105 -9.70 -10.55 -22.24
C ALA A 105 -10.86 -11.53 -22.11
N SER A 106 -12.01 -11.04 -21.65
CA SER A 106 -13.28 -11.73 -21.76
C SER A 106 -13.76 -11.73 -23.22
N SER A 107 -13.86 -12.89 -23.85
CA SER A 107 -14.77 -13.26 -24.96
C SER A 107 -14.64 -14.79 -25.09
N ASP A 108 -15.65 -15.63 -24.88
CA ASP A 108 -17.00 -15.63 -25.44
C ASP A 108 -18.02 -16.13 -24.43
N PHE A 109 -19.13 -15.41 -24.35
CA PHE A 109 -20.40 -15.93 -23.86
C PHE A 109 -21.24 -16.24 -25.10
N GLU A 110 -21.45 -17.52 -25.40
CA GLU A 110 -22.45 -18.00 -26.36
C GLU A 110 -23.70 -18.45 -25.57
N PRO A 111 -24.81 -17.70 -25.61
CA PRO A 111 -26.08 -18.18 -25.09
C PRO A 111 -26.76 -19.05 -26.16
N THR A 112 -26.66 -20.38 -26.02
CA THR A 112 -27.55 -21.29 -26.76
C THR A 112 -28.92 -21.30 -26.11
N ASP A 113 -29.84 -20.57 -26.72
CA ASP A 113 -31.28 -20.66 -26.55
C ASP A 113 -31.77 -22.04 -27.02
N GLU A 114 -32.54 -22.75 -26.18
CA GLU A 114 -33.62 -23.68 -26.56
C GLU A 114 -34.13 -24.46 -25.33
N ARG A 115 -35.33 -24.10 -24.84
CA ARG A 115 -36.52 -24.98 -24.70
C ARG A 115 -37.68 -24.34 -23.90
N PRO A 116 -38.93 -24.81 -24.09
CA PRO A 116 -40.08 -23.95 -24.33
C PRO A 116 -40.92 -23.59 -23.09
N MET A 117 -41.66 -22.51 -23.30
CA MET A 117 -42.84 -21.99 -22.60
C MET A 117 -43.66 -23.05 -21.87
N LYS A 118 -43.86 -22.84 -20.57
CA LYS A 118 -45.06 -23.29 -19.85
C LYS A 118 -45.58 -22.13 -19.02
N ASP A 119 -46.68 -21.57 -19.48
CA ASP A 119 -47.61 -20.82 -18.65
C ASP A 119 -47.99 -21.67 -17.45
N ASN A 120 -47.88 -21.09 -16.25
CA ASN A 120 -48.72 -21.42 -15.11
C ASN A 120 -48.70 -20.21 -14.18
N ALA A 121 -49.66 -19.32 -14.41
CA ALA A 121 -50.19 -18.44 -13.39
C ALA A 121 -50.77 -19.29 -12.25
N GLN A 122 -50.76 -18.72 -11.04
CA GLN A 122 -51.22 -19.27 -9.76
C GLN A 122 -50.22 -20.19 -9.07
N VAL A 123 -49.66 -19.62 -8.00
CA VAL A 123 -49.10 -20.18 -6.76
C VAL A 123 -47.94 -19.23 -6.39
N ILE A 124 -47.86 -18.79 -5.13
CA ILE A 124 -46.96 -17.75 -4.57
C ILE A 124 -47.54 -16.31 -4.46
N LEU A 125 -48.84 -16.16 -4.21
CA LEU A 125 -49.40 -14.93 -3.60
C LEU A 125 -50.29 -15.17 -2.36
N GLU A 126 -50.30 -16.38 -1.82
CA GLU A 126 -51.15 -16.71 -0.65
C GLU A 126 -50.38 -17.05 0.65
N GLU A 127 -49.06 -17.24 0.62
CA GLU A 127 -48.32 -17.60 1.85
C GLU A 127 -47.83 -16.39 2.68
N GLN A 128 -47.87 -15.16 2.15
CA GLN A 128 -47.48 -13.98 2.94
C GLN A 128 -48.65 -13.30 3.66
N ASN A 129 -49.90 -13.72 3.41
CA ASN A 129 -51.07 -13.13 4.06
C ASN A 129 -51.47 -13.83 5.37
N GLN A 130 -50.71 -14.84 5.80
CA GLN A 130 -51.01 -15.62 7.00
C GLN A 130 -50.05 -15.34 8.17
N GLU A 131 -48.90 -14.69 7.95
CA GLU A 131 -48.02 -14.23 9.05
C GLU A 131 -48.42 -12.86 9.63
N MET A 132 -49.17 -12.04 8.91
CA MET A 132 -49.63 -10.73 9.39
C MET A 132 -50.90 -10.77 10.27
N SER A 133 -51.54 -11.93 10.43
CA SER A 133 -52.76 -12.09 11.25
C SER A 133 -52.50 -12.56 12.68
N SER A 134 -51.25 -12.87 13.07
CA SER A 134 -50.92 -13.45 14.38
C SER A 134 -50.32 -12.46 15.39
N LEU A 135 -50.28 -11.16 15.09
CA LEU A 135 -49.65 -10.14 15.93
C LEU A 135 -50.61 -9.03 16.40
N GLU A 136 -51.93 -9.28 16.34
CA GLU A 136 -52.98 -8.40 16.90
C GLU A 136 -53.61 -8.95 18.19
N ASP A 137 -52.91 -9.80 18.94
CA ASP A 137 -53.38 -10.26 20.26
C ASP A 137 -52.52 -9.69 21.40
N TRP A 138 -52.53 -8.37 21.56
CA TRP A 138 -52.24 -7.69 22.83
C TRP A 138 -53.13 -6.44 22.96
N ASN A 139 -54.29 -6.63 23.62
CA ASN A 139 -55.04 -5.55 24.26
C ASN A 139 -55.57 -6.04 25.60
#